data_AF-A0AB74CZ71-F1
#
_entry.id   AF-A0AB74CZ71-F1
#
_cell.length_a   1.000
_cell.length_b   1.000
_cell.length_c   1.000
_cell.angle_alpha   90.00
_cell.angle_beta   90.00
_cell.angle_gamma   90.00
#
_symmetry.space_group_name_H-M   'P 1'
#
loop_
_entity.id
_entity.type
_entity.pdbx_description
1 polymer ?
#
loop_
_entity_poly.entity_id
_entity_poly.type
_entity_poly.pdbx_seq_one_letter_code
_entity_poly.pdbx_strand_id
1 'polypeptide(L)'
;MSRQELIDKQALIDELMKIPGVGSNSDALETIKRFPSYKPQKPVVPKFVAELLDYYRQSTDVDLLALLITFHDWYYRKTKDGEHEEAIDWLVDHPEIYMRAWLFGYEVEKEPLYRVVINNRYLAKMSNFSDVVILVSEDEISECATESYELTEKQIKAIDERYWAFAVPVDEVVEG
;
A
#
# COMPACT_ATOMS: atom_id res chain seq x y z
N MET A 1 11.68 -8.15 -10.31
CA MET A 1 12.28 -9.27 -9.54
C MET A 1 12.83 -8.72 -8.23
N SER A 2 12.17 -8.91 -7.09
CA SER A 2 12.81 -8.63 -5.80
C SER A 2 13.84 -9.73 -5.54
N ARG A 3 15.14 -9.41 -5.57
CA ARG A 3 16.18 -10.31 -5.04
C ARG A 3 16.08 -10.29 -3.52
N GLN A 4 15.09 -11.00 -3.01
CA GLN A 4 15.02 -11.31 -1.60
C GLN A 4 15.86 -12.59 -1.41
N GLU A 5 17.16 -12.45 -1.21
CA GLU A 5 17.90 -13.51 -0.51
C GLU A 5 17.48 -13.43 0.97
N LEU A 6 16.24 -13.85 1.25
CA LEU A 6 15.90 -14.28 2.59
C LEU A 6 16.89 -15.38 2.90
N ILE A 7 17.61 -15.22 4.00
CA ILE A 7 18.28 -16.35 4.62
C ILE A 7 17.16 -17.35 4.94
N ASP A 8 17.02 -18.35 4.07
CA ASP A 8 16.07 -19.44 4.29
C ASP A 8 16.55 -20.19 5.51
N LYS A 9 15.78 -20.05 6.59
CA LYS A 9 16.07 -20.67 7.88
C LYS A 9 16.22 -22.18 7.74
N GLN A 10 15.46 -22.81 6.82
CA GLN A 10 15.59 -24.24 6.57
C GLN A 10 16.90 -24.56 5.85
N ALA A 11 17.28 -23.76 4.85
CA ALA A 11 18.57 -23.92 4.16
C ALA A 11 19.77 -23.76 5.13
N LEU A 12 19.70 -22.81 6.07
CA LEU A 12 20.71 -22.68 7.13
C LEU A 12 20.76 -23.89 8.06
N ILE A 13 19.61 -24.39 8.49
CA ILE A 13 19.53 -25.59 9.33
C ILE A 13 20.15 -26.77 8.59
N ASP A 14 19.85 -26.93 7.30
CA ASP A 14 20.36 -28.01 6.46
C ASP A 14 21.89 -27.92 6.27
N GLU A 15 22.46 -26.73 6.11
CA GLU A 15 23.92 -26.52 6.08
C GLU A 15 24.58 -26.80 7.44
N LEU A 16 23.97 -26.38 8.54
CA LEU A 16 24.48 -26.63 9.89
C LEU A 16 24.49 -28.12 10.25
N MET A 17 23.49 -28.88 9.78
CA MET A 17 23.42 -30.33 9.97
C MET A 17 24.57 -31.08 9.27
N LYS A 18 25.24 -30.48 8.29
CA LYS A 18 26.42 -31.05 7.63
C LYS A 18 27.71 -30.90 8.45
N ILE A 19 27.74 -30.03 9.46
CA ILE A 19 28.91 -29.81 10.30
C ILE A 19 29.02 -30.93 11.35
N PRO A 20 30.14 -31.67 11.40
CA PRO A 20 30.33 -32.77 12.36
C PRO A 20 30.16 -32.29 13.80
N GLY A 21 29.32 -32.98 14.59
CA GLY A 21 29.05 -32.66 15.99
C GLY A 21 27.99 -31.58 16.24
N VAL A 22 27.61 -30.80 15.23
CA VAL A 22 26.56 -29.76 15.35
C VAL A 22 25.16 -30.38 15.25
N GLY A 23 24.95 -31.32 14.32
CA GLY A 23 23.66 -32.00 14.15
C GLY A 23 23.22 -32.85 15.34
N SER A 24 24.12 -33.14 16.29
CA SER A 24 23.81 -33.85 17.54
C SER A 24 23.57 -32.90 18.74
N ASN A 25 23.80 -31.59 18.56
CA ASN A 25 23.60 -30.60 19.60
C ASN A 25 22.15 -30.09 19.59
N SER A 26 21.27 -30.86 20.23
CA SER A 26 19.82 -30.60 20.32
C SER A 26 19.50 -29.18 20.79
N ASP A 27 20.26 -28.65 21.74
CA ASP A 27 20.01 -27.32 22.31
C ASP A 27 20.31 -26.20 21.31
N ALA A 28 21.34 -26.36 20.48
CA ALA A 28 21.67 -25.40 19.42
C ALA A 28 20.58 -25.39 18.33
N LEU A 29 20.09 -26.56 17.91
CA LEU A 29 19.03 -26.67 16.91
C LEU A 29 17.69 -26.13 17.43
N GLU A 30 17.32 -26.43 18.67
CA GLU A 30 16.12 -25.86 19.31
C GLU A 30 16.21 -24.34 19.45
N THR A 31 17.40 -23.81 19.77
CA THR A 31 17.64 -22.37 19.83
C THR A 31 17.47 -21.71 18.45
N ILE A 32 18.04 -22.30 17.39
CA ILE A 32 17.86 -21.84 15.99
C ILE A 32 16.39 -21.88 15.58
N LYS A 33 15.67 -22.96 15.89
CA LYS A 33 14.23 -23.09 15.61
C LYS A 33 13.40 -22.03 16.34
N ARG A 34 13.81 -21.58 17.53
CA ARG A 34 13.12 -20.52 18.28
C ARG A 34 13.39 -19.10 17.78
N PHE A 35 14.47 -18.86 17.03
CA PHE A 35 14.69 -17.53 16.45
C PHE A 35 13.56 -17.19 15.47
N PRO A 36 12.89 -16.03 15.60
CA PRO A 36 11.87 -15.61 14.66
C PRO A 36 12.50 -15.42 13.29
N SER A 37 11.85 -15.94 12.24
CA SER A 37 12.26 -15.65 10.87
C SER A 37 12.15 -14.15 10.65
N TYR A 38 13.26 -13.49 10.30
CA TYR A 38 13.25 -12.06 10.01
C TYR A 38 12.63 -11.82 8.65
N LYS A 39 11.36 -11.40 8.65
CA LYS A 39 10.71 -10.86 7.46
C LYS A 39 10.68 -9.34 7.61
N PRO A 40 11.33 -8.57 6.73
CA PRO A 40 11.27 -7.12 6.81
C PRO A 40 9.82 -6.68 6.70
N GLN A 41 9.37 -5.85 7.66
CA GLN A 41 8.03 -5.27 7.60
C GLN A 41 7.94 -4.35 6.40
N LYS A 42 6.92 -4.61 5.56
CA LYS A 42 6.58 -3.78 4.42
C LYS A 42 6.07 -2.44 4.93
N PRO A 43 6.61 -1.31 4.47
CA PRO A 43 6.02 -0.02 4.78
C PRO A 43 4.65 0.12 4.11
N VAL A 44 3.76 0.87 4.77
CA VAL A 44 2.54 1.39 4.16
C VAL A 44 2.91 2.68 3.43
N VAL A 45 2.51 2.82 2.17
CA VAL A 45 2.78 4.00 1.35
C VAL A 45 1.49 4.55 0.75
N PRO A 46 1.37 5.87 0.55
CA PRO A 46 0.22 6.44 -0.15
C PRO A 46 0.06 5.91 -1.57
N LYS A 47 -1.17 5.90 -2.08
CA LYS A 47 -1.49 5.37 -3.42
C LYS A 47 -0.68 6.02 -4.54
N PHE A 48 -0.52 7.35 -4.52
CA PHE A 48 0.26 8.07 -5.54
C PHE A 48 1.76 7.69 -5.52
N VAL A 49 2.29 7.28 -4.35
CA VAL A 49 3.67 6.77 -4.21
C VAL A 49 3.77 5.34 -4.73
N ALA A 50 2.76 4.51 -4.44
CA ALA A 50 2.67 3.15 -4.97
C ALA A 50 2.65 3.15 -6.51
N GLU A 51 1.91 4.06 -7.13
CA GLU A 51 1.89 4.22 -8.59
C GLU A 51 3.28 4.56 -9.15
N LEU A 52 4.02 5.45 -8.50
CA LEU A 52 5.41 5.78 -8.89
C LEU A 52 6.36 4.57 -8.72
N LEU A 53 6.23 3.84 -7.61
CA LEU A 53 7.02 2.64 -7.34
C LEU A 53 6.78 1.55 -8.40
N ASP A 54 5.52 1.32 -8.76
CA ASP A 54 5.15 0.35 -9.79
C ASP A 54 5.61 0.79 -11.18
N TYR A 55 5.49 2.08 -11.51
CA TYR A 55 5.99 2.65 -12.76
C TYR A 55 7.49 2.33 -12.96
N TYR A 56 8.33 2.65 -11.97
CA TYR A 56 9.76 2.38 -12.07
C TYR A 56 10.11 0.90 -12.00
N ARG A 57 9.37 0.10 -11.22
CA ARG A 57 9.62 -1.34 -11.11
C ARG A 57 9.25 -2.10 -12.40
N GLN A 58 8.30 -1.58 -13.19
CA GLN A 58 7.91 -2.13 -14.48
C GLN A 58 8.81 -1.66 -15.63
N SER A 59 9.54 -0.56 -15.43
CA SER A 59 10.52 -0.08 -16.40
C SER A 59 11.73 -1.04 -16.49
N THR A 60 12.13 -1.38 -17.71
CA THR A 60 13.32 -2.22 -17.96
C THR A 60 14.63 -1.45 -17.77
N ASP A 61 14.56 -0.12 -17.79
CA ASP A 61 15.72 0.76 -17.89
C ASP A 61 16.04 1.45 -16.55
N VAL A 62 15.23 1.20 -15.52
CA VAL A 62 15.40 1.80 -14.20
C VAL A 62 15.80 0.73 -13.20
N ASP A 63 17.11 0.63 -12.99
CA ASP A 63 17.68 -0.12 -11.88
C ASP A 63 17.85 0.78 -10.63
N LEU A 64 18.34 0.18 -9.54
CA LEU A 64 18.52 0.91 -8.28
C LEU A 64 19.52 2.07 -8.41
N LEU A 65 20.53 1.95 -9.28
CA LEU A 65 21.53 3.00 -9.46
C LEU A 65 20.92 4.18 -10.20
N ALA A 66 20.17 3.93 -11.27
CA ALA A 66 19.42 4.95 -11.99
C ALA A 66 18.46 5.69 -11.05
N LEU A 67 17.74 4.95 -10.19
CA LEU A 67 16.82 5.52 -9.21
C LEU A 67 17.52 6.43 -8.18
N LEU A 68 18.71 6.05 -7.69
CA LEU A 68 19.47 6.87 -6.75
C LEU A 68 19.99 8.17 -7.40
N ILE A 69 20.33 8.13 -8.70
CA ILE A 69 20.71 9.33 -9.46
C ILE A 69 19.51 10.26 -9.61
N THR A 70 18.33 9.73 -9.96
CA THR A 70 17.12 10.57 -10.09
C THR A 70 16.72 11.20 -8.76
N PHE A 71 16.94 10.52 -7.63
CA PHE A 71 16.66 11.08 -6.30
C PHE A 71 17.50 12.31 -6.00
N HIS A 72 18.79 12.27 -6.36
CA HIS A 72 19.66 13.43 -6.21
C HIS A 72 19.10 14.62 -7.00
N ASP A 73 18.69 14.39 -8.25
CA ASP A 73 18.15 15.45 -9.10
C ASP A 73 16.82 15.99 -8.57
N TRP A 74 15.93 15.13 -8.05
CA TRP A 74 14.69 15.55 -7.42
C TRP A 74 14.88 16.33 -6.13
N TYR A 75 15.88 15.97 -5.33
CA TYR A 75 16.19 16.67 -4.10
C TYR A 75 16.68 18.11 -4.36
N TYR A 76 17.45 18.33 -5.44
CA TYR A 76 18.03 19.64 -5.76
C TYR A 76 17.29 20.44 -6.83
N ARG A 77 16.19 19.92 -7.39
CA ARG A 77 15.44 20.64 -8.42
C ARG A 77 14.83 21.93 -7.88
N LYS A 78 14.76 22.93 -8.76
CA LYS A 78 14.18 24.25 -8.44
C LYS A 78 12.77 24.44 -8.99
N THR A 79 12.36 23.59 -9.91
CA THR A 79 11.05 23.63 -10.58
C THR A 79 10.34 22.29 -10.43
N LYS A 80 9.01 22.37 -10.39
CA LYS A 80 8.07 21.24 -10.27
C LYS A 80 7.17 21.26 -11.51
N ASP A 81 7.60 20.56 -12.55
CA ASP A 81 7.01 20.64 -13.88
C ASP A 81 6.85 19.25 -14.54
N GLY A 82 7.03 18.17 -13.78
CA GLY A 82 6.89 16.79 -14.24
C GLY A 82 5.58 16.13 -13.85
N GLU A 83 5.45 14.86 -14.23
CA GLU A 83 4.41 13.96 -13.73
C GLU A 83 4.84 13.40 -12.35
N HIS A 84 3.89 12.96 -11.52
CA HIS A 84 4.15 12.39 -10.20
C HIS A 84 4.81 13.33 -9.17
N GLU A 85 4.65 14.65 -9.32
CA GLU A 85 5.19 15.67 -8.42
C GLU A 85 4.89 15.42 -6.94
N GLU A 86 3.65 15.04 -6.62
CA GLU A 86 3.22 14.71 -5.26
C GLU A 86 3.97 13.49 -4.70
N ALA A 87 4.21 12.48 -5.54
CA ALA A 87 4.98 11.28 -5.17
C ALA A 87 6.46 11.60 -4.97
N ILE A 88 7.03 12.45 -5.82
CA ILE A 88 8.43 12.89 -5.73
C ILE A 88 8.64 13.73 -4.47
N ASP A 89 7.74 14.67 -4.17
CA ASP A 89 7.82 15.48 -2.94
C ASP A 89 7.71 14.60 -1.69
N TRP A 90 6.74 13.68 -1.66
CA TRP A 90 6.61 12.74 -0.55
C TRP A 90 7.86 11.88 -0.35
N LEU A 91 8.47 11.43 -1.46
CA LEU A 91 9.70 10.65 -1.45
C LEU A 91 10.87 11.44 -0.87
N VAL A 92 11.02 12.72 -1.24
CA VAL A 92 12.06 13.61 -0.71
C VAL A 92 11.93 13.75 0.80
N ASP A 93 10.69 13.82 1.32
CA ASP A 93 10.41 13.89 2.75
C ASP A 93 10.57 12.52 3.46
N HIS A 94 10.39 11.41 2.74
CA HIS A 94 10.39 10.03 3.29
C HIS A 94 11.30 9.04 2.54
N PRO A 95 12.59 9.36 2.31
CA PRO A 95 13.45 8.58 1.41
C PRO A 95 13.70 7.16 1.93
N GLU A 96 13.82 6.98 3.25
CA GLU A 96 14.01 5.67 3.86
C GLU A 96 12.80 4.75 3.70
N ILE A 97 11.58 5.30 3.84
CA ILE A 97 10.34 4.54 3.67
C ILE A 97 10.21 4.10 2.22
N TYR A 98 10.47 5.01 1.28
CA TYR A 98 10.46 4.70 -0.15
C TYR A 98 11.49 3.62 -0.49
N MET A 99 12.73 3.71 0.01
CA MET A 99 13.77 2.70 -0.25
C MET A 99 13.40 1.33 0.32
N ARG A 100 12.79 1.29 1.51
CA ARG A 100 12.26 0.04 2.07
C ARG A 100 11.12 -0.53 1.20
N ALA A 101 10.22 0.31 0.70
CA ALA A 101 9.13 -0.08 -0.19
C ALA A 101 9.67 -0.67 -1.51
N TRP A 102 10.71 -0.06 -2.06
CA TRP A 102 11.41 -0.52 -3.26
C TRP A 102 12.05 -1.90 -3.05
N LEU A 103 12.80 -2.08 -1.95
CA LEU A 103 13.56 -3.29 -1.67
C LEU A 103 12.70 -4.46 -1.19
N PHE A 104 11.77 -4.21 -0.28
CA PHE A 104 11.03 -5.26 0.44
C PHE A 104 9.56 -5.38 0.01
N GLY A 105 9.12 -4.55 -0.94
CA GLY A 105 7.70 -4.37 -1.27
C GLY A 105 7.00 -3.46 -0.25
N TYR A 106 5.75 -3.15 -0.52
CA TYR A 106 4.94 -2.24 0.29
C TYR A 106 3.48 -2.71 0.37
N GLU A 107 2.75 -2.06 1.26
CA GLU A 107 1.29 -2.08 1.31
C GLU A 107 0.79 -0.68 0.95
N VAL A 108 -0.34 -0.59 0.26
CA VAL A 108 -0.91 0.71 -0.11
C VAL A 108 -1.80 1.17 1.03
N GLU A 109 -1.65 2.43 1.44
CA GLU A 109 -2.55 3.07 2.38
C GLU A 109 -3.97 2.99 1.83
N LYS A 110 -4.86 2.36 2.59
CA LYS A 110 -6.27 2.30 2.24
C LYS A 110 -6.87 3.68 2.52
N GLU A 111 -7.43 4.31 1.49
CA GLU A 111 -8.16 5.55 1.70
C GLU A 111 -9.40 5.29 2.57
N PRO A 112 -9.66 6.10 3.61
CA PRO A 112 -10.83 5.92 4.43
C PRO A 112 -12.09 6.12 3.60
N LEU A 113 -13.01 5.17 3.71
CA LEU A 113 -14.29 5.17 3.03
C LEU A 113 -15.39 5.68 3.95
N TYR A 114 -16.37 6.34 3.35
CA TYR A 114 -17.49 6.93 4.05
C TYR A 114 -18.81 6.62 3.34
N ARG A 115 -19.87 6.46 4.12
CA ARG A 115 -21.25 6.38 3.63
C ARG A 115 -21.95 7.71 3.91
N VAL A 116 -22.58 8.30 2.91
CA VAL A 116 -23.32 9.56 3.06
C VAL A 116 -24.81 9.26 3.14
N VAL A 117 -25.46 9.68 4.23
CA VAL A 117 -26.91 9.46 4.43
C VAL A 117 -27.65 10.79 4.46
N ILE A 118 -28.57 10.98 3.51
CA ILE A 118 -29.39 12.19 3.38
C ILE A 118 -30.85 11.76 3.38
N ASN A 119 -31.64 12.26 4.34
CA ASN A 119 -33.07 11.92 4.49
C ASN A 119 -33.33 10.40 4.48
N ASN A 120 -32.57 9.64 5.27
CA ASN A 120 -32.66 8.17 5.35
C ASN A 120 -32.42 7.45 4.01
N ARG A 121 -31.71 8.08 3.08
CA ARG A 121 -31.25 7.49 1.83
C ARG A 121 -29.75 7.63 1.70
N TYR A 122 -29.13 6.64 1.10
CA TYR A 122 -27.70 6.61 0.90
C TYR A 122 -27.33 7.21 -0.44
N LEU A 123 -26.24 7.96 -0.46
CA LEU A 123 -25.64 8.46 -1.69
C LEU A 123 -24.89 7.31 -2.37
N ALA A 124 -25.29 6.97 -3.59
CA ALA A 124 -24.62 5.96 -4.41
C ALA A 124 -24.18 6.55 -5.75
N LYS A 125 -22.93 6.32 -6.12
CA LYS A 125 -22.35 6.59 -7.43
C LYS A 125 -22.38 5.32 -8.27
N MET A 126 -23.14 5.33 -9.36
CA MET A 126 -23.27 4.18 -10.26
C MET A 126 -22.28 4.27 -11.42
N SER A 127 -21.13 3.60 -11.27
CA SER A 127 -20.07 3.56 -12.28
C SER A 127 -20.51 2.87 -13.59
N ASN A 128 -21.48 1.96 -13.53
CA ASN A 128 -21.92 1.15 -14.67
C ASN A 128 -22.70 1.94 -15.74
N PHE A 129 -23.22 3.12 -15.40
CA PHE A 129 -24.16 3.86 -16.25
C PHE A 129 -23.89 5.36 -16.27
N SER A 130 -22.63 5.77 -16.50
CA SER A 130 -22.24 7.16 -16.79
C SER A 130 -21.97 8.06 -15.56
N ASP A 131 -21.41 7.50 -14.48
CA ASP A 131 -21.03 8.28 -13.28
C ASP A 131 -22.21 9.03 -12.64
N VAL A 132 -23.41 8.45 -12.72
CA VAL A 132 -24.63 9.04 -12.16
C VAL A 132 -24.64 8.87 -10.65
N VAL A 133 -24.97 9.95 -9.94
CA VAL A 133 -25.16 9.96 -8.49
C VAL A 133 -26.65 9.93 -8.17
N ILE A 134 -27.07 8.95 -7.36
CA ILE A 134 -28.45 8.75 -6.93
C ILE A 134 -28.56 8.63 -5.41
N LEU A 135 -29.75 8.86 -4.89
CA LEU A 135 -30.10 8.55 -3.50
C LEU A 135 -30.95 7.28 -3.50
N VAL A 136 -30.43 6.24 -2.87
CA VAL A 136 -31.09 4.92 -2.77
C VAL A 136 -31.56 4.66 -1.36
N SER A 137 -32.68 3.93 -1.22
CA SER A 137 -33.15 3.47 0.08
C SER A 137 -32.26 2.34 0.65
N GLU A 138 -32.44 2.02 1.92
CA GLU A 138 -31.71 0.92 2.58
C GLU A 138 -32.01 -0.46 1.96
N ASP A 139 -33.21 -0.66 1.44
CA ASP A 139 -33.57 -1.90 0.75
C ASP A 139 -32.84 -2.01 -0.60
N GLU A 140 -32.79 -0.90 -1.36
CA GLU A 140 -32.16 -0.85 -2.69
C GLU A 140 -30.63 -0.85 -2.65
N ILE A 141 -30.02 -0.28 -1.60
CA ILE A 141 -28.56 -0.25 -1.48
C ILE A 141 -27.96 -1.63 -1.24
N SER A 142 -28.73 -2.55 -0.65
CA SER A 142 -28.29 -3.94 -0.45
C SER A 142 -28.04 -4.67 -1.77
N GLU A 143 -28.70 -4.22 -2.86
CA GLU A 143 -28.52 -4.73 -4.22
C GLU A 143 -27.40 -4.00 -4.98
N CYS A 144 -26.87 -2.92 -4.42
CA CYS A 144 -25.78 -2.16 -5.00
C CYS A 144 -24.42 -2.77 -4.61
N ALA A 145 -23.43 -2.66 -5.50
CA ALA A 145 -22.05 -2.97 -5.14
C ALA A 145 -21.59 -2.03 -4.01
N THR A 146 -20.84 -2.56 -3.05
CA THR A 146 -20.32 -1.80 -1.90
C THR A 146 -19.56 -0.54 -2.32
N GLU A 147 -18.74 -0.66 -3.37
CA GLU A 147 -17.97 0.44 -3.97
C GLU A 147 -18.83 1.59 -4.51
N SER A 148 -20.12 1.34 -4.79
CA SER A 148 -21.04 2.37 -5.27
C SER A 148 -21.44 3.35 -4.17
N TYR A 149 -21.46 2.94 -2.91
CA TYR A 149 -21.98 3.77 -1.80
C TYR A 149 -20.98 3.98 -0.65
N GLU A 150 -19.83 3.32 -0.71
CA GLU A 150 -18.66 3.62 0.11
C GLU A 150 -17.70 4.49 -0.70
N LEU A 151 -17.69 5.79 -0.39
CA LEU A 151 -17.01 6.81 -1.16
C LEU A 151 -15.87 7.43 -0.37
N THR A 152 -14.81 7.83 -1.06
CA THR A 152 -13.71 8.58 -0.46
C THR A 152 -14.13 10.03 -0.21
N GLU A 153 -13.47 10.72 0.73
CA GLU A 153 -13.71 12.15 0.99
C GLU A 153 -13.63 12.99 -0.30
N LYS A 154 -12.64 12.72 -1.14
CA LYS A 154 -12.46 13.39 -2.44
C LYS A 154 -13.66 13.17 -3.35
N GLN A 155 -14.17 11.94 -3.45
CA GLN A 155 -15.35 11.63 -4.26
C GLN A 155 -16.59 12.35 -3.74
N ILE A 156 -16.82 12.35 -2.41
CA ILE A 156 -17.97 13.04 -1.80
C ILE A 156 -17.91 14.53 -2.10
N LYS A 157 -16.76 15.17 -1.88
CA LYS A 157 -16.58 16.61 -2.12
C LYS A 157 -16.65 16.98 -3.61
N ALA A 158 -16.21 16.08 -4.50
CA ALA A 158 -16.34 16.28 -5.94
C ALA A 158 -17.78 16.22 -6.43
N ILE A 159 -18.65 15.44 -5.76
CA ILE A 159 -20.10 15.45 -6.00
C ILE A 159 -20.69 16.76 -5.48
N ASP A 160 -20.54 17.03 -4.17
CA ASP A 160 -20.92 18.28 -3.52
C ASP A 160 -20.25 18.36 -2.14
N GLU A 161 -19.50 19.43 -1.88
CA GLU A 161 -18.81 19.64 -0.60
C GLU A 161 -19.75 19.61 0.61
N ARG A 162 -21.03 19.99 0.43
CA ARG A 162 -22.04 19.98 1.51
C ARG A 162 -22.37 18.57 1.99
N TYR A 163 -22.16 17.55 1.16
CA TYR A 163 -22.42 16.16 1.52
C TYR A 163 -21.42 15.61 2.55
N TRP A 164 -20.26 16.24 2.69
CA TRP A 164 -19.28 15.88 3.70
C TRP A 164 -19.83 15.96 5.13
N ALA A 165 -20.75 16.90 5.40
CA ALA A 165 -21.39 17.02 6.72
C ALA A 165 -22.27 15.82 7.11
N PHE A 166 -22.62 14.97 6.14
CA PHE A 166 -23.46 13.77 6.32
C PHE A 166 -22.66 12.46 6.17
N ALA A 167 -21.34 12.54 6.04
CA ALA A 167 -20.46 11.39 5.86
C ALA A 167 -20.24 10.64 7.19
N VAL A 168 -20.44 9.32 7.16
CA VAL A 168 -20.21 8.41 8.27
C VAL A 168 -19.07 7.47 7.90
N PRO A 169 -17.99 7.37 8.69
CA PRO A 169 -16.86 6.50 8.38
C PRO A 169 -17.31 5.04 8.35
N VAL A 170 -16.79 4.28 7.39
CA VAL A 170 -16.92 2.83 7.36
C VAL A 170 -15.82 2.25 8.22
N ASP A 171 -16.17 1.65 9.35
CA ASP A 171 -15.19 0.93 10.16
C ASP A 171 -14.63 -0.23 9.32
N GLU A 172 -13.31 -0.21 9.06
CA GLU A 172 -12.66 -1.36 8.44
C GLU A 172 -12.83 -2.55 9.38
N VAL A 173 -13.64 -3.53 8.99
CA VAL A 173 -13.68 -4.83 9.66
C VAL A 173 -12.32 -5.46 9.38
N VAL A 174 -11.41 -5.31 10.34
CA VAL A 174 -10.10 -5.94 10.33
C VAL A 174 -10.35 -7.44 10.47
N GLU A 175 -10.47 -8.16 9.35
CA GLU A 175 -10.35 -9.62 9.38
C GLU A 175 -8.91 -9.93 9.81
N GLY A 176 -8.77 -10.36 11.06
CA GLY A 176 -7.51 -10.74 11.70
C GLY A 176 -7.05 -12.15 11.36
#